data_AF-A0A1F8JU71-F1
#
_entry.id   AF-A0A1F8JU71-F1
#
_cell.length_a   1.000
_cell.length_b   1.000
_cell.length_c   1.000
_cell.angle_alpha   90.00
_cell.angle_beta   90.00
_cell.angle_gamma   90.00
#
_symmetry.space_group_name_H-M   'P 1'
#
loop_
_entity.id
_entity.type
_entity.pdbx_description
1 polymer ?
#
loop_
_entity_poly.entity_id
_entity_poly.type
_entity_poly.pdbx_seq_one_letter_code
_entity_poly.pdbx_strand_id
1 'polypeptide(L)'
;MSSIKYLIIAAILLFAFIGIAGTMKNKKNNKEIVFDSKKNKVQEVKIVEKIPEKKIEKQKTVALKKTEEIKKEVIDDNLPDNNIIDRFFALDSSKLPIVETITYSSRVPWLKGRPAWIADYSSYYSTTRHFIARSLNRKADYFTQNVTPGDRFNVLKKDKNLKFHLIIDLSRSKMWFYYNDLDTNEKVLLKTYNVGLGRKDSKRLSGYLTPIGEYELGSKVAIYKNDTMGYFQDSKIQMIKIFGTRWIPFDKEIANCTESPKGLGIHGAPWLEVNNQFVEDREKVGKYESDGCVRLLSEDMEELFSIIISRNTTVELVKDFKDNKFIKENK
;
A
#
# COMPACT_ATOMS: atom_id res chain seq x y z
N MET A 1 43.26 -57.16 2.82
CA MET A 1 42.85 -55.75 2.54
C MET A 1 42.14 -55.20 3.77
N SER A 2 42.57 -54.03 4.28
CA SER A 2 42.07 -53.46 5.54
C SER A 2 40.58 -53.12 5.45
N SER A 3 39.81 -53.50 6.47
CA SER A 3 38.38 -53.20 6.66
C SER A 3 38.04 -51.72 6.51
N ILE A 4 39.00 -50.83 6.77
CA ILE A 4 38.87 -49.38 6.60
C ILE A 4 38.62 -48.99 5.14
N LYS A 5 39.23 -49.69 4.17
CA LYS A 5 39.04 -49.38 2.75
C LYS A 5 37.61 -49.66 2.29
N TYR A 6 36.99 -50.72 2.80
CA TYR A 6 35.59 -51.04 2.49
C TYR A 6 34.62 -50.03 3.11
N LEU A 7 34.93 -49.54 4.31
CA LEU A 7 34.13 -48.51 4.98
C LEU A 7 34.15 -47.18 4.23
N ILE A 8 35.32 -46.76 3.73
CA ILE A 8 35.46 -45.55 2.92
C ILE A 8 34.72 -45.69 1.59
N ILE A 9 34.86 -46.82 0.90
CA ILE A 9 34.15 -47.07 -0.36
C ILE A 9 32.63 -47.09 -0.14
N ALA A 10 32.15 -47.72 0.94
CA ALA A 10 30.73 -47.74 1.28
C ALA A 10 30.18 -46.34 1.59
N ALA A 11 30.94 -45.51 2.31
CA ALA A 11 30.54 -44.13 2.60
C ALA A 11 30.43 -43.28 1.32
N ILE A 12 31.41 -43.38 0.41
CA ILE A 12 31.40 -42.64 -0.86
C ILE A 12 30.20 -43.06 -1.71
N LEU A 13 29.91 -44.36 -1.81
CA LEU A 13 28.76 -44.88 -2.54
C LEU A 13 27.43 -44.41 -1.94
N LEU A 14 27.32 -44.38 -0.61
CA LEU A 14 26.12 -43.91 0.09
C LEU A 14 25.84 -42.42 -0.21
N PHE A 15 26.87 -41.56 -0.12
CA PHE A 15 26.71 -40.13 -0.40
C PHE A 15 26.46 -39.84 -1.88
N ALA A 16 27.08 -40.59 -2.80
CA ALA A 16 26.77 -40.51 -4.22
C ALA A 16 25.30 -40.88 -4.51
N PHE A 17 24.79 -41.93 -3.86
CA PHE A 17 23.40 -42.35 -4.01
C PHE A 17 22.40 -41.30 -3.47
N ILE A 18 22.70 -40.67 -2.33
CA ILE A 18 21.89 -39.58 -1.76
C ILE A 18 21.89 -38.36 -2.70
N GLY A 19 23.04 -38.00 -3.28
CA GLY A 19 23.14 -36.90 -4.25
C GLY A 19 22.33 -37.14 -5.53
N ILE A 20 22.39 -38.36 -6.08
CA ILE A 20 21.60 -38.75 -7.25
C ILE A 20 20.10 -38.76 -6.91
N ALA A 21 19.70 -39.31 -5.75
CA ALA A 21 18.31 -39.30 -5.32
C ALA A 21 17.75 -37.88 -5.09
N GLY A 22 18.56 -36.97 -4.53
CA GLY A 22 18.19 -35.57 -4.33
C GLY A 22 17.95 -34.81 -5.64
N THR A 23 18.82 -35.02 -6.63
CA THR A 23 18.68 -34.38 -7.96
C THR A 23 17.51 -34.96 -8.76
N MET A 24 17.23 -36.26 -8.64
CA MET A 24 16.04 -36.88 -9.24
C MET A 24 14.73 -36.42 -8.57
N LYS A 25 14.74 -36.12 -7.27
CA LYS A 25 13.56 -35.57 -6.56
C LYS A 25 13.25 -34.13 -6.99
N ASN A 26 14.27 -33.32 -7.28
CA ASN A 26 14.08 -31.96 -7.83
C ASN A 26 13.57 -31.96 -9.28
N LYS A 27 13.82 -33.00 -10.07
CA LYS A 27 13.25 -33.12 -11.43
C LYS A 27 11.79 -33.58 -11.45
N LYS A 28 11.29 -34.22 -10.39
CA LYS A 28 9.89 -34.71 -10.28
C LYS A 28 8.95 -33.75 -9.54
N ASN A 29 9.46 -32.74 -8.84
CA ASN A 29 8.67 -31.79 -8.05
C ASN A 29 8.43 -30.43 -8.72
N ASN A 30 8.74 -30.27 -10.00
CA ASN A 30 8.19 -29.16 -10.81
C ASN A 30 6.79 -29.51 -11.36
N LYS A 31 5.94 -30.05 -10.49
CA LYS A 31 4.49 -29.98 -10.65
C LYS A 31 4.02 -28.87 -9.73
N GLU A 32 3.51 -27.80 -10.32
CA GLU A 32 2.83 -26.72 -9.62
C GLU A 32 1.89 -27.29 -8.57
N ILE A 33 2.12 -26.90 -7.31
CA ILE A 33 1.12 -27.05 -6.27
C ILE A 33 0.04 -26.01 -6.58
N VAL A 34 -0.97 -26.46 -7.32
CA VAL A 34 -2.25 -25.78 -7.47
C VAL A 34 -2.92 -25.79 -6.09
N PHE A 35 -2.89 -24.66 -5.40
CA PHE A 35 -3.82 -24.39 -4.32
C PHE A 35 -5.19 -24.08 -4.94
N ASP A 36 -6.12 -25.02 -4.79
CA ASP A 36 -7.53 -24.85 -5.14
C ASP A 36 -8.14 -23.80 -4.19
N SER A 37 -8.15 -22.55 -4.63
CA SER A 37 -9.04 -21.51 -4.13
C SER A 37 -10.09 -21.23 -5.22
N LYS A 38 -11.21 -21.95 -5.10
CA LYS A 38 -12.41 -21.69 -5.90
C LYS A 38 -12.90 -20.26 -5.72
N LYS A 39 -12.52 -19.40 -6.66
CA LYS A 39 -13.31 -18.40 -7.43
C LYS A 39 -12.40 -17.22 -7.78
N ASN A 40 -11.80 -17.29 -8.97
CA ASN A 40 -11.78 -16.22 -9.97
C ASN A 40 -11.03 -16.75 -11.20
N LYS A 41 -11.80 -17.20 -12.18
CA LYS A 41 -11.28 -17.60 -13.51
C LYS A 41 -10.78 -16.33 -14.20
N VAL A 42 -9.47 -16.24 -14.41
CA VAL A 42 -8.86 -15.29 -15.33
C VAL A 42 -9.11 -15.81 -16.75
N GLN A 43 -9.94 -15.11 -17.51
CA GLN A 43 -10.00 -15.27 -18.97
C GLN A 43 -8.91 -14.40 -19.59
N GLU A 44 -8.00 -15.01 -20.35
CA GLU A 44 -7.15 -14.28 -21.29
C GLU A 44 -8.02 -13.69 -22.40
N VAL A 45 -8.09 -12.36 -22.46
CA VAL A 45 -8.72 -11.64 -23.58
C VAL A 45 -7.63 -11.39 -24.63
N LYS A 46 -7.69 -12.13 -25.74
CA LYS A 46 -7.01 -11.74 -26.98
C LYS A 46 -7.72 -10.51 -27.54
N ILE A 47 -7.07 -9.35 -27.47
CA ILE A 47 -7.53 -8.14 -28.16
C ILE A 47 -6.87 -8.12 -29.54
N VAL A 48 -7.64 -8.47 -30.56
CA VAL A 48 -7.41 -8.04 -31.93
C VAL A 48 -8.76 -7.62 -32.48
N GLU A 49 -8.96 -6.32 -32.70
CA GLU A 49 -9.48 -5.82 -33.96
C GLU A 49 -9.38 -4.29 -34.05
N LYS A 50 -9.06 -3.85 -35.27
CA LYS A 50 -8.78 -2.47 -35.69
C LYS A 50 -9.97 -1.56 -35.44
N ILE A 51 -9.71 -0.41 -34.83
CA ILE A 51 -10.67 0.69 -34.76
C ILE A 51 -10.70 1.38 -36.14
N PRO A 52 -11.88 1.53 -36.79
CA PRO A 52 -11.99 2.31 -38.01
C PRO A 52 -11.88 3.81 -37.71
N GLU A 53 -11.12 4.52 -38.54
CA GLU A 53 -10.99 5.97 -38.52
C GLU A 53 -12.36 6.65 -38.64
N LYS A 54 -12.78 7.33 -37.57
CA LYS A 54 -13.98 8.16 -37.57
C LYS A 54 -13.61 9.57 -38.03
N LYS A 55 -14.22 10.01 -39.13
CA LYS A 55 -14.11 11.37 -39.67
C LYS A 55 -14.38 12.41 -38.59
N ILE A 56 -13.43 13.33 -38.42
CA ILE A 56 -13.53 14.50 -37.55
C ILE A 56 -14.50 15.50 -38.19
N GLU A 57 -15.67 15.65 -37.58
CA GLU A 57 -16.62 16.70 -37.92
C GLU A 57 -16.25 17.98 -37.15
N LYS A 58 -16.09 19.09 -37.87
CA LYS A 58 -15.68 20.40 -37.32
C LYS A 58 -16.74 20.91 -36.34
N GLN A 59 -16.45 20.86 -35.04
CA GLN A 59 -17.24 21.55 -34.03
C GLN A 59 -16.98 23.06 -34.07
N LYS A 60 -18.09 23.81 -34.06
CA LYS A 60 -18.15 25.27 -34.02
C LYS A 60 -17.45 25.81 -32.77
N THR A 61 -16.61 26.81 -32.98
CA THR A 61 -16.00 27.67 -31.97
C THR A 61 -17.07 28.42 -31.18
N VAL A 62 -17.26 28.05 -29.92
CA VAL A 62 -18.01 28.85 -28.94
C VAL A 62 -17.04 29.88 -28.35
N ALA A 63 -17.42 31.15 -28.46
CA ALA A 63 -16.63 32.28 -28.00
C ALA A 63 -16.35 32.20 -26.49
N LEU A 64 -15.06 32.30 -26.13
CA LEU A 64 -14.60 32.39 -24.74
C LEU A 64 -15.16 33.66 -24.09
N LYS A 65 -15.94 33.46 -23.03
CA LYS A 65 -16.31 34.53 -22.10
C LYS A 65 -15.06 34.95 -21.31
N LYS A 66 -14.92 36.27 -21.21
CA LYS A 66 -13.87 37.04 -20.56
C LYS A 66 -13.58 36.53 -19.14
N THR A 67 -12.32 36.20 -18.89
CA THR A 67 -11.77 35.75 -17.60
C THR A 67 -11.98 36.83 -16.55
N GLU A 68 -12.80 36.54 -15.54
CA GLU A 68 -12.82 37.31 -14.29
C GLU A 68 -11.50 37.07 -13.55
N GLU A 69 -10.88 38.14 -13.06
CA GLU A 69 -9.67 38.08 -12.24
C GLU A 69 -9.94 37.23 -11.00
N ILE A 70 -9.34 36.05 -10.98
CA ILE A 70 -9.37 35.12 -9.86
C ILE A 70 -8.67 35.81 -8.69
N LYS A 71 -9.45 36.33 -7.74
CA LYS A 71 -8.95 36.69 -6.40
C LYS A 71 -8.17 35.49 -5.88
N LYS A 72 -6.88 35.67 -5.58
CA LYS A 72 -6.10 34.65 -4.85
C LYS A 72 -6.84 34.39 -3.54
N GLU A 73 -7.50 33.24 -3.45
CA GLU A 73 -8.08 32.77 -2.20
C GLU A 73 -6.99 32.76 -1.14
N VAL A 74 -7.25 33.44 -0.03
CA VAL A 74 -6.37 33.41 1.13
C VAL A 74 -6.55 32.02 1.74
N ILE A 75 -5.58 31.16 1.49
CA ILE A 75 -5.49 29.82 2.07
C ILE A 75 -5.30 29.99 3.57
N ASP A 76 -6.30 29.57 4.36
CA ASP A 76 -6.19 29.52 5.81
C ASP A 76 -5.27 28.36 6.18
N ASP A 77 -4.12 28.67 6.76
CA ASP A 77 -3.10 27.70 7.16
C ASP A 77 -3.33 27.13 8.56
N ASN A 78 -4.35 27.59 9.30
CA ASN A 78 -4.67 27.07 10.63
C ASN A 78 -5.47 25.76 10.56
N LEU A 79 -4.87 24.72 10.00
CA LEU A 79 -5.41 23.36 9.92
C LEU A 79 -4.81 22.48 11.02
N PRO A 80 -5.53 21.43 11.47
CA PRO A 80 -4.98 20.52 12.48
C PRO A 80 -3.72 19.86 11.94
N ASP A 81 -2.70 19.72 12.78
CA ASP A 81 -1.51 18.95 12.47
C ASP A 81 -1.18 18.01 13.62
N ASN A 82 -0.75 16.79 13.31
CA ASN A 82 -0.41 15.80 14.31
C ASN A 82 0.57 14.78 13.75
N ASN A 83 1.28 14.10 14.64
CA ASN A 83 2.00 12.86 14.34
C ASN A 83 2.11 12.02 15.61
N ILE A 84 1.25 11.00 15.70
CA ILE A 84 1.22 10.07 16.83
C ILE A 84 1.35 8.62 16.36
N ILE A 85 1.92 8.37 15.18
CA ILE A 85 2.02 7.02 14.60
C ILE A 85 2.82 6.07 15.48
N ASP A 86 3.86 6.56 16.17
CA ASP A 86 4.66 5.71 17.06
C ASP A 86 3.83 5.08 18.19
N ARG A 87 2.67 5.66 18.54
CA ARG A 87 1.72 5.05 19.48
C ARG A 87 1.05 3.78 18.96
N PHE A 88 1.08 3.48 17.66
CA PHE A 88 0.71 2.15 17.16
C PHE A 88 1.71 1.08 17.59
N PHE A 89 2.97 1.45 17.77
CA PHE A 89 4.09 0.53 17.92
C PHE A 89 4.69 0.53 19.34
N ALA A 90 4.25 1.44 20.21
CA ALA A 90 4.59 1.44 21.63
C ALA A 90 4.06 0.18 22.35
N LEU A 91 4.89 -0.47 23.17
CA LEU A 91 4.52 -1.69 23.92
C LEU A 91 4.03 -1.40 25.35
N ASP A 92 4.14 -0.15 25.79
CA ASP A 92 3.73 0.33 27.11
C ASP A 92 2.29 0.88 27.09
N SER A 93 1.93 1.71 28.09
CA SER A 93 0.61 2.32 28.21
C SER A 93 0.38 3.52 27.29
N SER A 94 1.43 4.04 26.62
CA SER A 94 1.30 5.17 25.69
C SER A 94 0.65 4.80 24.36
N LYS A 95 0.47 3.50 24.08
CA LYS A 95 -0.13 3.01 22.84
C LYS A 95 -1.54 3.57 22.59
N LEU A 96 -1.96 3.51 21.33
CA LEU A 96 -3.33 3.89 20.96
C LEU A 96 -4.36 2.95 21.60
N PRO A 97 -5.57 3.45 21.94
CA PRO A 97 -6.62 2.64 22.56
C PRO A 97 -7.11 1.49 21.65
N ILE A 98 -6.89 1.61 20.35
CA ILE A 98 -7.22 0.63 19.30
C ILE A 98 -6.16 -0.46 19.12
N VAL A 99 -5.08 -0.42 19.90
CA VAL A 99 -3.97 -1.38 19.85
C VAL A 99 -3.92 -2.21 21.13
N GLU A 100 -3.60 -3.49 20.99
CA GLU A 100 -3.26 -4.36 22.10
C GLU A 100 -1.89 -5.02 21.88
N THR A 101 -1.20 -5.32 22.99
CA THR A 101 0.11 -5.97 22.95
C THR A 101 -0.08 -7.45 23.29
N ILE A 102 0.35 -8.32 22.37
CA ILE A 102 0.26 -9.76 22.50
C ILE A 102 1.62 -10.33 22.83
N THR A 103 1.66 -11.33 23.71
CA THR A 103 2.83 -12.19 23.92
C THR A 103 2.73 -13.39 23.00
N TYR A 104 3.73 -13.60 22.17
CA TYR A 104 3.78 -14.72 21.24
C TYR A 104 3.83 -16.05 21.97
N SER A 105 2.93 -16.94 21.56
CA SER A 105 2.99 -18.37 21.83
C SER A 105 2.80 -19.14 20.53
N SER A 106 3.57 -20.22 20.36
CA SER A 106 3.38 -21.16 19.26
C SER A 106 2.12 -22.02 19.44
N ARG A 107 1.57 -22.10 20.65
CA ARG A 107 0.33 -22.83 20.97
C ARG A 107 -0.71 -21.83 21.45
N VAL A 108 -1.80 -21.70 20.69
CA VAL A 108 -2.87 -20.74 20.95
C VAL A 108 -4.23 -21.43 20.88
N PRO A 109 -5.24 -21.01 21.67
CA PRO A 109 -6.54 -21.68 21.70
C PRO A 109 -7.29 -21.66 20.37
N TRP A 110 -7.06 -20.62 19.55
CA TRP A 110 -7.77 -20.36 18.30
C TRP A 110 -7.16 -21.08 17.08
N LEU A 111 -6.04 -21.80 17.23
CA LEU A 111 -5.43 -22.59 16.16
C LEU A 111 -5.09 -23.99 16.64
N LYS A 112 -5.77 -24.99 16.07
CA LYS A 112 -5.61 -26.40 16.42
C LYS A 112 -4.73 -27.13 15.39
N GLY A 113 -4.02 -28.17 15.84
CA GLY A 113 -3.32 -29.12 14.96
C GLY A 113 -1.93 -28.70 14.46
N ARG A 114 -1.50 -27.45 14.67
CA ARG A 114 -0.13 -27.00 14.32
C ARG A 114 0.32 -25.79 15.15
N PRO A 115 1.63 -25.46 15.17
CA PRO A 115 2.12 -24.21 15.71
C PRO A 115 1.57 -22.97 14.98
N ALA A 116 1.32 -21.89 15.72
CA ALA A 116 1.00 -20.58 15.19
C ALA A 116 2.27 -19.81 14.81
N TRP A 117 2.22 -19.08 13.69
CA TRP A 117 3.26 -18.17 13.20
C TRP A 117 2.71 -16.74 13.11
N ILE A 118 3.57 -15.74 12.86
CA ILE A 118 3.14 -14.33 12.72
C ILE A 118 2.00 -14.14 11.70
N ALA A 119 2.00 -14.92 10.61
CA ALA A 119 0.92 -14.89 9.62
C ALA A 119 -0.45 -15.29 10.21
N ASP A 120 -0.47 -16.22 11.17
CA ASP A 120 -1.69 -16.67 11.83
C ASP A 120 -2.25 -15.60 12.77
N TYR A 121 -1.37 -14.92 13.52
CA TYR A 121 -1.76 -13.76 14.33
C TYR A 121 -2.28 -12.61 13.46
N SER A 122 -1.57 -12.32 12.37
CA SER A 122 -1.99 -11.31 11.38
C SER A 122 -3.41 -11.57 10.86
N SER A 123 -3.70 -12.82 10.49
CA SER A 123 -5.05 -13.21 10.06
C SER A 123 -6.07 -13.14 11.20
N TYR A 124 -5.74 -13.67 12.37
CA TYR A 124 -6.66 -13.76 13.52
C TYR A 124 -7.10 -12.37 14.04
N TYR A 125 -6.19 -11.40 14.05
CA TYR A 125 -6.43 -10.03 14.52
C TYR A 125 -6.78 -9.03 13.41
N SER A 126 -6.84 -9.46 12.15
CA SER A 126 -7.02 -8.56 10.99
C SER A 126 -6.04 -7.38 11.05
N THR A 127 -4.77 -7.71 11.24
CA THR A 127 -3.62 -6.79 11.31
C THR A 127 -2.57 -7.25 10.33
N THR A 128 -1.81 -6.35 9.71
CA THR A 128 -0.79 -6.76 8.74
C THR A 128 0.42 -7.40 9.41
N ARG A 129 1.13 -8.29 8.70
CA ARG A 129 2.43 -8.80 9.17
C ARG A 129 3.49 -7.69 9.30
N HIS A 130 3.38 -6.61 8.52
CA HIS A 130 4.32 -5.49 8.54
C HIS A 130 4.12 -4.65 9.81
N PHE A 131 2.88 -4.47 10.24
CA PHE A 131 2.53 -3.85 11.51
C PHE A 131 3.14 -4.62 12.69
N ILE A 132 2.92 -5.94 12.69
CA ILE A 132 3.47 -6.83 13.71
C ILE A 132 5.00 -6.74 13.71
N ALA A 133 5.64 -6.83 12.54
CA ALA A 133 7.09 -6.72 12.40
C ALA A 133 7.63 -5.40 12.98
N ARG A 134 7.06 -4.24 12.62
CA ARG A 134 7.52 -2.93 13.15
C ARG A 134 7.44 -2.88 14.68
N SER A 135 6.35 -3.34 15.27
CA SER A 135 6.21 -3.37 16.74
C SER A 135 7.15 -4.38 17.42
N LEU A 136 7.32 -5.56 16.83
CA LEU A 136 8.22 -6.61 17.31
C LEU A 136 9.67 -6.12 17.32
N ASN A 137 10.09 -5.46 16.23
CA ASN A 137 11.45 -4.98 16.04
C ASN A 137 11.74 -3.66 16.78
N ARG A 138 10.69 -2.95 17.24
CA ARG A 138 10.77 -1.65 17.94
C ARG A 138 11.47 -0.55 17.15
N LYS A 139 11.46 -0.67 15.83
CA LYS A 139 12.04 0.27 14.86
C LYS A 139 11.31 0.12 13.54
N ALA A 140 11.54 1.02 12.59
CA ALA A 140 10.97 0.98 11.24
C ALA A 140 11.53 -0.16 10.37
N ASP A 141 11.43 -1.40 10.84
CA ASP A 141 11.72 -2.65 10.15
C ASP A 141 10.43 -3.46 10.01
N TYR A 142 9.91 -3.49 8.79
CA TYR A 142 8.64 -4.12 8.43
C TYR A 142 8.79 -5.56 7.92
N PHE A 143 10.02 -6.06 7.78
CA PHE A 143 10.31 -7.30 7.06
C PHE A 143 10.82 -8.40 7.99
N THR A 144 11.64 -8.05 8.98
CA THR A 144 12.17 -9.03 9.95
C THR A 144 11.03 -9.56 10.84
N GLN A 145 10.78 -10.86 10.78
CA GLN A 145 9.70 -11.55 11.52
C GLN A 145 10.26 -12.73 12.33
N ASN A 146 11.45 -12.56 12.90
CA ASN A 146 12.03 -13.55 13.80
C ASN A 146 11.30 -13.49 15.13
N VAL A 147 10.65 -14.59 15.53
CA VAL A 147 9.85 -14.64 16.75
C VAL A 147 10.18 -15.86 17.58
N THR A 148 10.24 -15.67 18.90
CA THR A 148 10.47 -16.68 19.92
C THR A 148 9.39 -16.60 21.00
N PRO A 149 9.04 -17.71 21.67
CA PRO A 149 8.06 -17.69 22.77
C PRO A 149 8.39 -16.64 23.82
N GLY A 150 7.42 -15.79 24.17
CA GLY A 150 7.61 -14.68 25.10
C GLY A 150 7.84 -13.32 24.43
N ASP A 151 8.19 -13.28 23.14
CA ASP A 151 8.29 -12.02 22.40
C ASP A 151 6.96 -11.28 22.40
N ARG A 152 7.02 -9.95 22.46
CA ARG A 152 5.85 -9.08 22.52
C ARG A 152 5.75 -8.22 21.28
N PHE A 153 4.56 -8.15 20.70
CA PHE A 153 4.26 -7.31 19.55
C PHE A 153 2.83 -6.77 19.63
N ASN A 154 2.55 -5.73 18.87
CA ASN A 154 1.25 -5.11 18.81
C ASN A 154 0.39 -5.68 17.68
N VAL A 155 -0.91 -5.71 17.92
CA VAL A 155 -1.95 -5.95 16.93
C VAL A 155 -3.06 -4.91 17.08
N LEU A 156 -3.84 -4.70 16.02
CA LEU A 156 -5.09 -3.97 16.13
C LEU A 156 -6.11 -4.82 16.89
N LYS A 157 -6.82 -4.18 17.82
CA LYS A 157 -7.85 -4.82 18.62
C LYS A 157 -8.93 -5.46 17.73
N LYS A 158 -9.25 -6.71 18.00
CA LYS A 158 -10.23 -7.48 17.21
C LYS A 158 -11.67 -7.07 17.50
N ASP A 159 -11.95 -6.66 18.73
CA ASP A 159 -13.26 -6.25 19.24
C ASP A 159 -13.65 -4.82 18.86
N LYS A 160 -12.75 -4.07 18.20
CA LYS A 160 -13.01 -2.70 17.75
C LYS A 160 -13.46 -2.64 16.30
N ASN A 161 -14.58 -1.96 16.05
CA ASN A 161 -15.08 -1.71 14.71
C ASN A 161 -14.42 -0.45 14.11
N LEU A 162 -13.24 -0.64 13.52
CA LEU A 162 -12.40 0.46 13.06
C LEU A 162 -12.44 0.61 11.53
N LYS A 163 -12.48 1.86 11.08
CA LYS A 163 -12.16 2.25 9.69
C LYS A 163 -11.03 3.27 9.68
N PHE A 164 -10.24 3.23 8.62
CA PHE A 164 -9.26 4.27 8.35
C PHE A 164 -9.80 5.24 7.30
N HIS A 165 -9.46 6.52 7.43
CA HIS A 165 -9.88 7.56 6.51
C HIS A 165 -8.70 8.46 6.17
N LEU A 166 -8.52 8.76 4.89
CA LEU A 166 -7.49 9.65 4.38
C LEU A 166 -8.17 10.84 3.72
N ILE A 167 -7.90 12.05 4.20
CA ILE A 167 -8.37 13.29 3.56
C ILE A 167 -7.19 13.89 2.81
N ILE A 168 -7.33 14.09 1.51
CA ILE A 168 -6.28 14.65 0.65
C ILE A 168 -6.74 16.02 0.16
N ASP A 169 -6.00 17.05 0.57
CA ASP A 169 -6.24 18.43 0.16
C ASP A 169 -5.39 18.78 -1.05
N LEU A 170 -6.08 19.05 -2.16
CA LEU A 170 -5.48 19.36 -3.45
C LEU A 170 -4.94 20.79 -3.52
N SER A 171 -5.30 21.69 -2.61
CA SER A 171 -4.78 23.06 -2.58
C SER A 171 -3.44 23.17 -1.84
N ARG A 172 -3.21 22.27 -0.87
CA ARG A 172 -2.05 22.28 0.03
C ARG A 172 -1.06 21.14 -0.18
N SER A 173 -1.37 20.15 -1.04
CA SER A 173 -0.54 18.95 -1.18
C SER A 173 -0.30 18.23 0.15
N LYS A 174 -1.38 18.08 0.94
CA LYS A 174 -1.36 17.48 2.27
C LYS A 174 -2.38 16.36 2.37
N MET A 175 -2.08 15.37 3.21
CA MET A 175 -2.99 14.27 3.53
C MET A 175 -3.11 14.08 5.04
N TRP A 176 -4.33 14.06 5.55
CA TRP A 176 -4.62 13.77 6.95
C TRP A 176 -5.10 12.33 7.08
N PHE A 177 -4.42 11.57 7.93
CA PHE A 177 -4.74 10.18 8.20
C PHE A 177 -5.45 10.04 9.54
N TYR A 178 -6.66 9.52 9.51
CA TYR A 178 -7.50 9.26 10.67
C TYR A 178 -7.76 7.77 10.85
N TYR A 179 -8.01 7.38 12.10
CA TYR A 179 -8.93 6.27 12.35
C TYR A 179 -10.27 6.79 12.84
N ASN A 180 -11.32 6.01 12.56
CA ASN A 180 -12.67 6.20 13.03
C ASN A 180 -13.08 4.94 13.81
N ASP A 181 -13.36 5.09 15.11
CA ASP A 181 -14.02 4.06 15.90
C ASP A 181 -15.53 4.16 15.66
N LEU A 182 -16.08 3.22 14.88
CA LEU A 182 -17.49 3.26 14.47
C LEU A 182 -18.45 2.98 15.63
N ASP A 183 -17.97 2.39 16.72
CA ASP A 183 -18.82 2.10 17.88
C ASP A 183 -19.04 3.36 18.72
N THR A 184 -18.04 4.24 18.79
CA THR A 184 -18.10 5.52 19.54
C THR A 184 -18.24 6.76 18.65
N ASN A 185 -18.11 6.59 17.33
CA ASN A 185 -17.96 7.65 16.34
C ASN A 185 -16.78 8.61 16.63
N GLU A 186 -15.76 8.12 17.34
CA GLU A 186 -14.54 8.88 17.65
C GLU A 186 -13.63 8.93 16.42
N LYS A 187 -13.30 10.14 15.97
CA LYS A 187 -12.40 10.41 14.85
C LYS A 187 -11.10 10.97 15.40
N VAL A 188 -10.00 10.26 15.19
CA VAL A 188 -8.69 10.63 15.74
C VAL A 188 -7.69 10.85 14.63
N LEU A 189 -7.12 12.06 14.55
CA LEU A 189 -6.05 12.40 13.63
C LEU A 189 -4.75 11.71 14.08
N LEU A 190 -4.25 10.80 13.25
CA LEU A 190 -3.02 10.05 13.50
C LEU A 190 -1.79 10.79 13.00
N LYS A 191 -1.83 11.25 11.75
CA LYS A 191 -0.70 11.93 11.12
C LYS A 191 -1.14 12.80 9.96
N THR A 192 -0.43 13.91 9.75
CA THR A 192 -0.45 14.68 8.51
C THR A 192 0.78 14.38 7.67
N TYR A 193 0.58 14.08 6.40
CA TYR A 193 1.63 13.81 5.42
C TYR A 193 1.73 14.94 4.40
N ASN A 194 2.95 15.22 3.94
CA ASN A 194 3.13 15.90 2.66
C ASN A 194 2.89 14.87 1.54
N VAL A 195 2.21 15.27 0.47
CA VAL A 195 1.96 14.39 -0.69
C VAL A 195 2.34 15.09 -1.98
N GLY A 196 2.77 14.32 -2.99
CA GLY A 196 2.83 14.79 -4.36
C GLY A 196 1.50 14.55 -5.07
N LEU A 197 1.05 15.50 -5.86
CA LEU A 197 -0.26 15.47 -6.54
C LEU A 197 -0.11 15.66 -8.05
N GLY A 198 -1.24 15.50 -8.75
CA GLY A 198 -1.35 15.68 -10.19
C GLY A 198 -1.09 17.12 -10.61
N ARG A 199 -0.52 17.30 -11.81
CA ARG A 199 -0.32 18.63 -12.40
C ARG A 199 -1.61 19.43 -12.45
N LYS A 200 -1.51 20.76 -12.39
CA LYS A 200 -2.65 21.65 -12.59
C LYS A 200 -3.25 21.44 -13.98
N ASP A 201 -4.57 21.33 -14.04
CA ASP A 201 -5.32 21.21 -15.28
C ASP A 201 -6.65 21.95 -15.13
N SER A 202 -6.74 23.14 -15.72
CA SER A 202 -7.93 23.99 -15.66
C SER A 202 -9.14 23.42 -16.40
N LYS A 203 -8.95 22.37 -17.22
CA LYS A 203 -10.04 21.68 -17.90
C LYS A 203 -10.72 20.64 -17.00
N ARG A 204 -10.06 20.22 -15.91
CA ARG A 204 -10.62 19.27 -14.96
C ARG A 204 -11.40 19.99 -13.86
N LEU A 205 -12.49 19.36 -13.42
CA LEU A 205 -13.36 19.91 -12.36
C LEU A 205 -12.62 20.12 -11.03
N SER A 206 -11.64 19.27 -10.73
CA SER A 206 -10.76 19.41 -9.56
C SER A 206 -9.78 20.58 -9.69
N GLY A 207 -9.47 21.04 -10.91
CA GLY A 207 -8.37 21.96 -11.20
C GLY A 207 -7.00 21.27 -11.35
N TYR A 208 -6.97 19.94 -11.23
CA TYR A 208 -5.74 19.12 -11.23
C TYR A 208 -5.96 17.81 -11.99
N LEU A 209 -4.88 17.15 -12.40
CA LEU A 209 -4.95 15.78 -12.90
C LEU A 209 -5.41 14.80 -11.81
N THR A 210 -5.13 15.08 -10.54
CA THR A 210 -5.72 14.33 -9.44
C THR A 210 -7.22 14.67 -9.34
N PRO A 211 -8.12 13.67 -9.33
CA PRO A 211 -9.56 13.93 -9.25
C PRO A 211 -9.97 14.35 -7.84
N ILE A 212 -11.22 14.80 -7.71
CA ILE A 212 -11.90 14.91 -6.42
C ILE A 212 -12.94 13.78 -6.29
N GLY A 213 -13.30 13.47 -5.06
CA GLY A 213 -14.29 12.45 -4.73
C GLY A 213 -13.79 11.49 -3.66
N GLU A 214 -14.66 10.55 -3.30
CA GLU A 214 -14.42 9.56 -2.26
C GLU A 214 -14.28 8.17 -2.88
N TYR A 215 -13.20 7.47 -2.52
CA TYR A 215 -12.86 6.16 -3.07
C TYR A 215 -12.50 5.17 -1.98
N GLU A 216 -12.76 3.89 -2.22
CA GLU A 216 -12.24 2.78 -1.40
C GLU A 216 -10.85 2.40 -1.88
N LEU A 217 -9.89 2.22 -0.97
CA LEU A 217 -8.57 1.68 -1.32
C LEU A 217 -8.63 0.16 -1.54
N GLY A 218 -7.94 -0.30 -2.58
CA GLY A 218 -7.87 -1.71 -2.93
C GLY A 218 -6.94 -2.53 -2.04
N SER A 219 -7.31 -3.79 -1.80
CA SER A 219 -6.50 -4.76 -1.04
C SER A 219 -5.34 -5.36 -1.84
N LYS A 220 -5.38 -5.25 -3.18
CA LYS A 220 -4.33 -5.75 -4.08
C LYS A 220 -3.26 -4.69 -4.29
N VAL A 221 -2.29 -4.66 -3.38
CA VAL A 221 -1.16 -3.74 -3.43
C VAL A 221 -0.02 -4.31 -4.28
N ALA A 222 0.47 -3.52 -5.23
CA ALA A 222 1.70 -3.86 -5.95
C ALA A 222 2.92 -3.48 -5.10
N ILE A 223 3.91 -4.36 -5.05
CA ILE A 223 5.18 -4.16 -4.33
C ILE A 223 6.31 -4.19 -5.35
N TYR A 224 7.12 -3.15 -5.35
CA TYR A 224 8.23 -3.01 -6.29
C TYR A 224 9.54 -3.00 -5.52
N LYS A 225 10.48 -3.82 -5.99
CA LYS A 225 11.87 -3.87 -5.51
C LYS A 225 12.79 -3.40 -6.63
N ASN A 226 14.06 -3.21 -6.31
CA ASN A 226 15.11 -3.07 -7.31
C ASN A 226 14.97 -4.20 -8.35
N ASP A 227 15.21 -3.85 -9.62
CA ASP A 227 15.13 -4.75 -10.78
C ASP A 227 13.72 -5.28 -11.13
N THR A 228 12.67 -4.84 -10.44
CA THR A 228 11.29 -5.18 -10.83
C THR A 228 10.92 -4.42 -12.10
N MET A 229 11.02 -5.10 -13.24
CA MET A 229 10.64 -4.56 -14.56
C MET A 229 9.12 -4.64 -14.77
N GLY A 230 8.57 -3.64 -15.44
CA GLY A 230 7.19 -3.63 -15.95
C GLY A 230 7.07 -2.73 -17.16
N TYR A 231 5.83 -2.51 -17.62
CA TYR A 231 5.54 -1.57 -18.70
C TYR A 231 4.82 -0.36 -18.15
N PHE A 232 5.30 0.83 -18.50
CA PHE A 232 4.66 2.10 -18.21
C PHE A 232 4.74 2.97 -19.46
N GLN A 233 3.60 3.48 -19.94
CA GLN A 233 3.51 4.26 -21.19
C GLN A 233 4.24 3.56 -22.35
N ASP A 234 3.88 2.30 -22.59
CA ASP A 234 4.42 1.42 -23.64
C ASP A 234 5.95 1.18 -23.58
N SER A 235 6.59 1.61 -22.49
CA SER A 235 8.03 1.48 -22.30
C SER A 235 8.33 0.49 -21.18
N LYS A 236 9.26 -0.43 -21.44
CA LYS A 236 9.76 -1.36 -20.42
C LYS A 236 10.69 -0.61 -19.48
N ILE A 237 10.31 -0.49 -18.21
CA ILE A 237 11.03 0.29 -17.19
C ILE A 237 11.02 -0.42 -15.84
N GLN A 238 11.97 -0.09 -14.97
CA GLN A 238 11.92 -0.51 -13.58
C GLN A 238 10.82 0.25 -12.84
N MET A 239 9.88 -0.48 -12.25
CA MET A 239 8.66 0.10 -11.69
C MET A 239 8.93 1.01 -10.49
N ILE A 240 10.04 0.80 -9.77
CA ILE A 240 10.46 1.68 -8.67
C ILE A 240 10.77 3.10 -9.16
N LYS A 241 11.19 3.28 -10.42
CA LYS A 241 11.39 4.60 -11.05
C LYS A 241 10.07 5.37 -11.24
N ILE A 242 8.92 4.72 -11.12
CA ILE A 242 7.60 5.32 -11.33
C ILE A 242 6.78 5.36 -10.04
N PHE A 243 6.69 4.21 -9.36
CA PHE A 243 5.75 3.99 -8.26
C PHE A 243 6.42 3.89 -6.88
N GLY A 244 7.75 4.06 -6.80
CA GLY A 244 8.49 3.80 -5.56
C GLY A 244 8.31 2.35 -5.10
N THR A 245 8.25 2.11 -3.80
CA THR A 245 8.23 0.75 -3.23
C THR A 245 6.86 0.06 -3.33
N ARG A 246 5.77 0.82 -3.39
CA ARG A 246 4.40 0.29 -3.34
C ARG A 246 3.42 1.14 -4.13
N TRP A 247 2.37 0.49 -4.63
CA TRP A 247 1.19 1.15 -5.18
C TRP A 247 -0.09 0.52 -4.63
N ILE A 248 -0.88 1.32 -3.92
CA ILE A 248 -2.21 0.99 -3.40
C ILE A 248 -3.24 1.61 -4.35
N PRO A 249 -3.96 0.80 -5.15
CA PRO A 249 -4.90 1.33 -6.12
C PRO A 249 -6.16 1.89 -5.44
N PHE A 250 -6.81 2.84 -6.10
CA PHE A 250 -8.22 3.10 -5.84
C PHE A 250 -9.04 1.96 -6.46
N ASP A 251 -9.94 1.35 -5.70
CA ASP A 251 -10.71 0.18 -6.14
C ASP A 251 -12.11 0.57 -6.61
N LYS A 252 -12.82 1.36 -5.81
CA LYS A 252 -14.23 1.70 -6.06
C LYS A 252 -14.51 3.17 -5.79
N GLU A 253 -15.44 3.71 -6.57
CA GLU A 253 -16.09 4.99 -6.32
C GLU A 253 -17.07 4.83 -5.15
N ILE A 254 -17.03 5.76 -4.20
CA ILE A 254 -17.97 5.83 -3.08
C ILE A 254 -18.94 6.99 -3.31
N ALA A 255 -18.41 8.21 -3.48
CA ALA A 255 -19.25 9.40 -3.60
C ALA A 255 -18.55 10.57 -4.31
N ASN A 256 -19.30 11.33 -5.10
CA ASN A 256 -18.86 12.61 -5.72
C ASN A 256 -17.57 12.51 -6.54
N CYS A 257 -17.31 11.35 -7.15
CA CYS A 257 -16.13 11.08 -7.97
C CYS A 257 -16.21 11.85 -9.29
N THR A 258 -15.18 12.63 -9.61
CA THR A 258 -15.08 13.28 -10.93
C THR A 258 -14.48 12.37 -11.99
N GLU A 259 -13.80 11.30 -11.58
CA GLU A 259 -13.17 10.33 -12.49
C GLU A 259 -13.21 8.90 -11.95
N SER A 260 -13.05 7.95 -12.86
CA SER A 260 -12.94 6.53 -12.54
C SER A 260 -11.66 6.22 -11.75
N PRO A 261 -11.69 5.28 -10.79
CA PRO A 261 -10.52 4.90 -9.99
C PRO A 261 -9.43 4.17 -10.81
N LYS A 262 -9.76 3.73 -12.04
CA LYS A 262 -8.87 2.88 -12.85
C LYS A 262 -7.55 3.59 -13.15
N GLY A 263 -6.45 2.98 -12.70
CA GLY A 263 -5.10 3.50 -12.92
C GLY A 263 -4.66 4.58 -11.93
N LEU A 264 -5.53 4.95 -10.97
CA LEU A 264 -5.23 5.87 -9.90
C LEU A 264 -4.92 5.13 -8.60
N GLY A 265 -4.24 5.81 -7.69
CA GLY A 265 -3.92 5.27 -6.37
C GLY A 265 -2.94 6.13 -5.59
N ILE A 266 -2.49 5.56 -4.48
CA ILE A 266 -1.42 6.10 -3.64
C ILE A 266 -0.18 5.26 -3.87
N HIS A 267 0.96 5.89 -4.15
CA HIS A 267 2.22 5.19 -4.32
C HIS A 267 3.41 5.96 -3.76
N GLY A 268 4.57 5.30 -3.72
CA GLY A 268 5.83 5.93 -3.33
C GLY A 268 6.34 6.93 -4.37
N ALA A 269 7.14 7.89 -3.95
CA ALA A 269 7.84 8.81 -4.84
C ALA A 269 8.73 8.02 -5.82
N PRO A 270 8.92 8.51 -7.06
CA PRO A 270 9.77 7.84 -8.02
C PRO A 270 11.22 7.82 -7.54
N TRP A 271 11.99 6.81 -7.96
CA TRP A 271 13.42 6.73 -7.67
C TRP A 271 14.24 7.06 -8.91
N LEU A 272 15.31 7.82 -8.72
CA LEU A 272 16.27 8.18 -9.75
C LEU A 272 17.52 7.31 -9.62
N GLU A 273 18.18 7.11 -10.75
CA GLU A 273 19.47 6.45 -10.80
C GLU A 273 20.57 7.51 -10.75
N VAL A 274 21.32 7.54 -9.65
CA VAL A 274 22.43 8.46 -9.42
C VAL A 274 23.64 7.62 -9.07
N ASN A 275 24.71 7.72 -9.86
CA ASN A 275 25.95 6.95 -9.65
C ASN A 275 25.71 5.43 -9.50
N ASN A 276 24.87 4.85 -10.37
CA ASN A 276 24.45 3.43 -10.33
C ASN A 276 23.73 3.00 -9.04
N GLN A 277 23.18 3.95 -8.30
CA GLN A 277 22.37 3.69 -7.12
C GLN A 277 20.99 4.32 -7.28
N PHE A 278 19.98 3.60 -6.78
CA PHE A 278 18.63 4.09 -6.72
C PHE A 278 18.47 4.99 -5.49
N VAL A 279 18.10 6.24 -5.74
CA VAL A 279 17.81 7.24 -4.71
C VAL A 279 16.40 7.76 -4.93
N GLU A 280 15.61 7.81 -3.87
CA GLU A 280 14.26 8.38 -3.93
C GLU A 280 14.29 9.87 -4.31
N ASP A 281 13.44 10.26 -5.27
CA ASP A 281 13.22 11.65 -5.63
C ASP A 281 12.24 12.32 -4.67
N ARG A 282 12.79 12.73 -3.53
CA ARG A 282 12.03 13.33 -2.43
C ARG A 282 11.40 14.67 -2.82
N GLU A 283 11.92 15.33 -3.84
CA GLU A 283 11.37 16.60 -4.33
C GLU A 283 10.00 16.45 -4.99
N LYS A 284 9.59 15.23 -5.38
CA LYS A 284 8.27 15.01 -5.98
C LYS A 284 7.12 15.07 -4.98
N VAL A 285 7.41 15.10 -3.69
CA VAL A 285 6.42 15.24 -2.61
C VAL A 285 6.27 16.73 -2.27
N GLY A 286 5.03 17.18 -2.09
CA GLY A 286 4.69 18.61 -1.92
C GLY A 286 4.55 19.37 -3.24
N LYS A 287 4.73 18.71 -4.39
CA LYS A 287 4.62 19.31 -5.74
C LYS A 287 3.43 18.74 -6.54
N TYR A 288 3.02 19.48 -7.57
CA TYR A 288 1.96 19.13 -8.52
C TYR A 288 2.55 18.62 -9.83
N GLU A 289 3.09 17.40 -9.84
CA GLU A 289 3.85 16.87 -10.98
C GLU A 289 3.41 15.48 -11.44
N SER A 290 2.55 14.79 -10.70
CA SER A 290 2.09 13.45 -11.07
C SER A 290 1.08 13.49 -12.24
N ASP A 291 0.79 12.31 -12.78
CA ASP A 291 -0.25 12.10 -13.80
C ASP A 291 -1.64 11.84 -13.18
N GLY A 292 -1.82 12.13 -11.89
CA GLY A 292 -3.10 12.02 -11.18
C GLY A 292 -3.04 11.25 -9.87
N CYS A 293 -2.06 10.35 -9.71
CA CYS A 293 -1.85 9.61 -8.46
C CYS A 293 -1.30 10.49 -7.33
N VAL A 294 -1.46 9.98 -6.10
CA VAL A 294 -0.94 10.58 -4.88
C VAL A 294 0.41 9.94 -4.55
N ARG A 295 1.44 10.76 -4.33
CA ARG A 295 2.80 10.31 -4.02
C ARG A 295 3.15 10.54 -2.56
N LEU A 296 3.73 9.55 -1.91
CA LEU A 296 4.30 9.62 -0.57
C LEU A 296 5.80 9.32 -0.61
N LEU A 297 6.54 9.77 0.40
CA LEU A 297 7.90 9.28 0.59
C LEU A 297 7.87 7.80 0.97
N SER A 298 8.96 7.08 0.72
CA SER A 298 9.03 5.62 0.90
C SER A 298 8.80 5.26 2.36
N GLU A 299 9.37 5.99 3.30
CA GLU A 299 9.13 5.77 4.74
C GLU A 299 7.65 5.93 5.13
N ASP A 300 6.97 6.92 4.56
CA ASP A 300 5.56 7.19 4.81
C ASP A 300 4.66 6.16 4.12
N MET A 301 5.05 5.72 2.92
CA MET A 301 4.35 4.70 2.14
C MET A 301 4.41 3.33 2.84
N GLU A 302 5.58 2.94 3.36
CA GLU A 302 5.75 1.70 4.12
C GLU A 302 4.97 1.74 5.44
N GLU A 303 5.01 2.87 6.14
CA GLU A 303 4.24 3.11 7.35
C GLU A 303 2.74 2.99 7.11
N LEU A 304 2.22 3.77 6.15
CA LEU A 304 0.81 3.78 5.80
C LEU A 304 0.36 2.38 5.40
N PHE A 305 1.08 1.73 4.48
CA PHE A 305 0.81 0.36 4.04
C PHE A 305 0.74 -0.61 5.22
N SER A 306 1.68 -0.50 6.17
CA SER A 306 1.72 -1.40 7.31
C SER A 306 0.46 -1.32 8.18
N ILE A 307 -0.20 -0.17 8.22
CA ILE A 307 -1.36 0.07 9.08
C ILE A 307 -2.67 -0.26 8.35
N ILE A 308 -2.84 0.24 7.12
CA ILE A 308 -4.17 0.37 6.53
C ILE A 308 -4.66 -0.89 5.80
N ILE A 309 -3.78 -1.69 5.19
CA ILE A 309 -4.20 -2.69 4.18
C ILE A 309 -4.94 -3.90 4.78
N SER A 310 -4.93 -4.07 6.10
CA SER A 310 -5.72 -5.10 6.79
C SER A 310 -7.14 -4.67 7.14
N ARG A 311 -7.52 -3.41 6.87
CA ARG A 311 -8.84 -2.85 7.20
C ARG A 311 -9.35 -2.00 6.04
N ASN A 312 -10.67 -1.84 5.95
CA ASN A 312 -11.26 -0.97 4.94
C ASN A 312 -10.79 0.47 5.19
N THR A 313 -10.33 1.10 4.11
CA THR A 313 -9.78 2.45 4.15
C THR A 313 -10.41 3.27 3.04
N THR A 314 -10.97 4.39 3.43
CA THR A 314 -11.52 5.37 2.50
C THR A 314 -10.50 6.47 2.25
N VAL A 315 -10.44 6.96 1.02
CA VAL A 315 -9.73 8.19 0.65
C VAL A 315 -10.72 9.20 0.10
N GLU A 316 -10.66 10.42 0.64
CA GLU A 316 -11.49 11.56 0.25
C GLU A 316 -10.57 12.63 -0.33
N LEU A 317 -10.68 12.89 -1.63
CA LEU A 317 -9.92 13.92 -2.33
C LEU A 317 -10.76 15.18 -2.48
N VAL A 318 -10.30 16.28 -1.90
CA VAL A 318 -11.03 17.56 -1.80
C VAL A 318 -10.20 18.72 -2.32
N LYS A 319 -10.87 19.77 -2.80
CA LYS A 319 -10.17 20.98 -3.27
C LYS A 319 -9.46 21.70 -2.14
N ASP A 320 -10.16 21.91 -1.03
CA ASP A 320 -9.65 22.45 0.21
C ASP A 320 -10.02 21.51 1.37
N PHE A 321 -9.15 21.38 2.37
CA PHE A 321 -9.44 20.56 3.55
C PHE A 321 -10.81 20.90 4.17
N LYS A 322 -11.21 22.17 4.20
CA LYS A 322 -12.50 22.60 4.75
C LYS A 322 -13.69 22.09 3.98
N ASP A 323 -13.52 21.53 2.77
CA ASP A 323 -14.62 20.94 2.00
C ASP A 323 -14.98 19.53 2.46
N ASN A 324 -14.09 18.86 3.20
CA ASN A 324 -14.26 17.46 3.58
C ASN A 324 -15.56 17.20 4.37
N LYS A 325 -16.21 16.08 4.07
CA LYS A 325 -17.44 15.62 4.72
C LYS A 325 -17.15 14.83 5.98
N PHE A 326 -16.05 14.06 5.99
CA PHE A 326 -15.70 13.19 7.10
C PHE A 326 -15.66 13.92 8.45
N ILE A 327 -15.12 15.14 8.52
CA ILE A 327 -15.10 15.93 9.76
C ILE A 327 -16.41 16.68 9.98
N LYS A 328 -17.12 17.06 8.92
CA LYS A 328 -18.38 17.83 9.01
C LYS A 328 -19.58 17.03 9.49
N GLU A 329 -19.65 15.73 9.18
CA GLU A 329 -20.83 14.89 9.48
C GLU A 329 -21.14 14.74 10.98
N ASN A 330 -20.31 15.27 11.88
CA ASN A 330 -20.50 15.26 13.34
C ASN A 330 -20.59 16.66 13.98
N LYS A 331 -20.72 17.74 13.19
CA LYS A 331 -21.10 19.07 13.69
C LYS A 331 -22.56 19.32 13.37
#